data_AF-A0A832H2Y2-F1
#
_entry.id   AF-A0A832H2Y2-F1
#
_cell.length_a   1.000
_cell.length_b   1.000
_cell.length_c   1.000
_cell.angle_alpha   90.00
_cell.angle_beta   90.00
_cell.angle_gamma   90.00
#
_symmetry.space_group_name_H-M   'P 1'
#
loop_
_entity.id
_entity.type
_entity.pdbx_description
1 polymer ?
#
loop_
_entity_poly.entity_id
_entity_poly.type
_entity_poly.pdbx_seq_one_letter_code
_entity_poly.pdbx_strand_id
1 'polypeptide(L)'
;MTSEPSSHPESSSPTFEPRPTKPPRLVLGENVENATQAVYAFPPNRDTLGGTAYFIVENSAPESANILIDCPAWDESYQTFLQQHGGVQWLFLTHRDSIGKARNFQQAFDCNILIQEQEAYLLPGLAVTTFHYTFTLTPQTRAIWTPGHSP
;
A
#
# COMPACT_ATOMS: atom_id res chain seq x y z
N MET A 1 26.02 -9.90 -62.63
CA MET A 1 26.44 -10.01 -61.22
C MET A 1 25.25 -9.60 -60.37
N THR A 2 24.48 -10.58 -59.92
CA THR A 2 23.28 -10.39 -59.08
C THR A 2 23.70 -10.56 -57.63
N SER A 3 23.58 -9.49 -56.83
CA SER A 3 23.86 -9.49 -55.40
C SER A 3 22.64 -10.00 -54.62
N GLU A 4 22.83 -11.06 -53.83
CA GLU A 4 21.84 -11.56 -52.87
C GLU A 4 21.75 -10.62 -51.65
N PRO A 5 20.55 -10.43 -51.05
CA PRO A 5 20.41 -9.69 -49.81
C PRO A 5 20.78 -10.57 -48.61
N SER A 6 21.65 -10.05 -47.75
CA SER A 6 22.07 -10.68 -46.50
C SER A 6 20.91 -10.64 -45.48
N SER A 7 20.49 -11.81 -45.00
CA SER A 7 19.57 -11.95 -43.87
C SER A 7 20.35 -11.91 -42.56
N HIS A 8 20.22 -10.80 -41.82
CA HIS A 8 20.63 -10.75 -40.41
C HIS A 8 19.54 -11.39 -39.54
N PRO A 9 19.90 -12.28 -38.58
CA PRO A 9 18.93 -12.85 -37.66
C PRO A 9 18.43 -11.79 -36.67
N GLU A 10 17.11 -11.68 -36.53
CA GLU A 10 16.47 -10.92 -35.46
C GLU A 10 16.94 -11.43 -34.09
N SER A 11 17.56 -10.55 -33.31
CA SER A 11 17.90 -10.83 -31.91
C SER A 11 16.60 -10.82 -31.10
N SER A 12 16.13 -12.01 -30.71
CA SER A 12 15.03 -12.14 -29.76
C SER A 12 15.47 -11.56 -28.42
N SER A 13 14.83 -10.46 -28.02
CA SER A 13 14.99 -9.91 -26.68
C SER A 13 14.38 -10.90 -25.68
N PRO A 14 15.04 -11.20 -24.55
CA PRO A 14 14.49 -12.12 -23.57
C PRO A 14 13.20 -11.53 -22.99
N THR A 15 12.10 -12.27 -23.12
CA THR A 15 10.83 -11.98 -22.44
C THR A 15 11.09 -12.05 -20.94
N PHE A 16 11.05 -10.91 -20.26
CA PHE A 16 11.13 -10.87 -18.80
C PHE A 16 9.80 -11.38 -18.24
N GLU A 17 9.76 -12.65 -17.85
CA GLU A 17 8.69 -13.19 -17.01
C GLU A 17 8.68 -12.41 -15.68
N PRO A 18 7.55 -11.78 -15.30
CA PRO A 18 7.45 -11.07 -14.04
C PRO A 18 7.64 -12.05 -12.88
N ARG A 19 8.52 -11.71 -11.93
CA ARG A 19 8.72 -12.54 -10.73
C ARG A 19 7.42 -12.57 -9.91
N PRO A 20 7.03 -13.73 -9.38
CA PRO A 20 5.86 -13.83 -8.52
C PRO A 20 6.02 -12.92 -7.29
N THR A 21 4.97 -12.18 -6.97
CA THR A 21 4.92 -11.32 -5.80
C THR A 21 4.92 -12.16 -4.53
N LYS A 22 5.74 -11.78 -3.54
CA LYS A 22 5.79 -12.48 -2.25
C LYS A 22 4.53 -12.12 -1.45
N PRO A 23 3.85 -13.05 -0.78
CA PRO A 23 2.66 -12.73 -0.02
C PRO A 23 2.97 -11.85 1.20
N PRO A 24 1.99 -11.09 1.71
CA PRO A 24 2.12 -10.40 2.99
C PRO A 24 2.41 -11.38 4.14
N ARG A 25 3.27 -10.98 5.08
CA ARG A 25 3.67 -11.80 6.22
C ARG A 25 2.96 -11.33 7.49
N LEU A 26 2.34 -12.26 8.23
CA LEU A 26 1.82 -11.97 9.57
C LEU A 26 2.97 -11.55 10.51
N VAL A 27 2.84 -10.38 11.12
CA VAL A 27 3.81 -9.82 12.08
C VAL A 27 3.29 -9.96 13.50
N LEU A 28 2.02 -9.61 13.71
CA LEU A 28 1.32 -9.72 15.00
C LEU A 28 -0.09 -10.25 14.75
N GLY A 29 -0.59 -11.08 15.65
CA GLY A 29 -1.92 -11.66 15.57
C GLY A 29 -1.94 -12.95 16.38
N GLU A 30 -3.03 -13.21 17.10
CA GLU A 30 -3.18 -14.48 17.80
C GLU A 30 -3.37 -15.60 16.77
N ASN A 31 -2.66 -16.71 16.95
CA ASN A 31 -2.76 -17.88 16.08
C ASN A 31 -4.20 -18.43 16.11
N VAL A 32 -5.07 -18.12 15.14
CA VAL A 32 -6.18 -18.97 14.65
C VAL A 32 -6.73 -18.35 13.35
N GLU A 33 -7.23 -19.23 12.49
CA GLU A 33 -8.01 -19.06 11.25
C GLU A 33 -9.10 -17.96 11.22
N ASN A 34 -9.31 -17.18 12.29
CA ASN A 34 -10.28 -16.09 12.41
C ASN A 34 -9.75 -14.93 13.30
N ALA A 35 -8.49 -14.53 13.14
CA ALA A 35 -7.94 -13.42 13.91
C ALA A 35 -8.74 -12.12 13.65
N THR A 36 -9.43 -11.62 14.67
CA THR A 36 -10.17 -10.35 14.62
C THR A 36 -9.26 -9.13 14.73
N GLN A 37 -7.99 -9.35 15.11
CA GLN A 37 -6.93 -8.35 15.11
C GLN A 37 -5.63 -8.97 14.62
N ALA A 38 -5.05 -8.40 13.56
CA ALA A 38 -3.80 -8.87 12.98
C ALA A 38 -3.05 -7.73 12.29
N VAL A 39 -1.73 -7.84 12.22
CA VAL A 39 -0.85 -6.93 11.51
C VAL A 39 -0.05 -7.72 10.49
N TYR A 40 -0.19 -7.38 9.22
CA TYR A 40 0.56 -7.95 8.12
C TYR A 40 1.57 -6.94 7.58
N ALA A 41 2.75 -7.42 7.20
CA ALA A 41 3.76 -6.62 6.50
C ALA A 41 3.85 -7.06 5.03
N PHE A 42 3.77 -6.10 4.12
CA PHE A 42 4.00 -6.33 2.70
C PHE A 42 5.51 -6.33 2.40
N PRO A 43 5.95 -7.04 1.35
CA PRO A 43 7.32 -6.91 0.88
C PRO A 43 7.68 -5.46 0.51
N PRO A 44 8.93 -5.03 0.77
CA PRO A 44 9.46 -3.77 0.28
C PRO A 44 9.20 -3.55 -1.22
N ASN A 45 8.80 -2.34 -1.60
CA ASN A 45 8.51 -2.03 -3.00
C ASN A 45 9.23 -0.76 -3.51
N ARG A 46 9.43 -0.67 -4.82
CA ARG A 46 10.22 0.40 -5.44
C ARG A 46 9.49 1.74 -5.51
N ASP A 47 8.16 1.72 -5.55
CA ASP A 47 7.34 2.94 -5.61
C ASP A 47 7.46 3.76 -4.31
N THR A 48 7.94 3.15 -3.23
CA THR A 48 8.15 3.77 -1.91
C THR A 48 9.60 3.69 -1.43
N LEU A 49 10.57 3.71 -2.36
CA LEU A 49 12.02 3.68 -2.08
C LEU A 49 12.48 2.48 -1.23
N GLY A 50 11.79 1.34 -1.32
CA GLY A 50 12.07 0.16 -0.52
C GLY A 50 11.38 0.15 0.85
N GLY A 51 10.40 1.03 1.07
CA GLY A 51 9.56 1.05 2.26
C GLY A 51 8.69 -0.21 2.40
N THR A 52 8.40 -0.58 3.65
CA THR A 52 7.46 -1.64 4.00
C THR A 52 6.12 -1.02 4.37
N ALA A 53 5.07 -1.39 3.65
CA ALA A 53 3.70 -1.09 4.03
C ALA A 53 3.17 -2.15 5.02
N TYR A 54 2.21 -1.76 5.84
CA TYR A 54 1.56 -2.63 6.81
C TYR A 54 0.05 -2.59 6.65
N PHE A 55 -0.62 -3.69 6.96
CA PHE A 55 -2.08 -3.73 7.03
C PHE A 55 -2.52 -4.24 8.40
N ILE A 56 -3.27 -3.39 9.08
CA ILE A 56 -3.86 -3.66 10.39
C ILE A 56 -5.31 -4.06 10.13
N VAL A 57 -5.63 -5.31 10.47
CA VAL A 57 -7.01 -5.80 10.51
C VAL A 57 -7.57 -5.48 11.89
N GLU A 58 -8.68 -4.75 11.94
CA GLU A 58 -9.44 -4.50 13.17
C GLU A 58 -10.90 -4.84 12.89
N ASN A 59 -11.34 -6.02 13.34
CA ASN A 59 -12.69 -6.54 13.13
C ASN A 59 -13.32 -7.02 14.46
N SER A 60 -12.87 -6.50 15.60
CA SER A 60 -13.29 -6.96 16.93
C SER A 60 -14.48 -6.17 17.53
N ALA A 61 -14.84 -5.00 16.99
CA ALA A 61 -15.92 -4.16 17.51
C ALA A 61 -16.64 -3.37 16.38
N PRO A 62 -17.86 -2.83 16.63
CA PRO A 62 -18.63 -2.08 15.63
C PRO A 62 -17.96 -0.81 15.09
N GLU A 63 -17.05 -0.20 15.86
CA GLU A 63 -16.30 1.00 15.46
C GLU A 63 -14.87 0.68 14.99
N SER A 64 -14.60 -0.59 14.68
CA SER A 64 -13.31 -1.02 14.15
C SER A 64 -13.21 -0.74 12.65
N ALA A 65 -11.97 -0.57 12.18
CA ALA A 65 -11.68 -0.30 10.79
C ALA A 65 -10.32 -0.90 10.42
N ASN A 66 -10.24 -1.54 9.27
CA ASN A 66 -8.97 -1.97 8.69
C ASN A 66 -8.17 -0.76 8.19
N ILE A 67 -6.88 -0.74 8.51
CA ILE A 67 -5.99 0.38 8.23
C ILE A 67 -4.81 -0.13 7.41
N LEU A 68 -4.66 0.41 6.21
CA LEU A 68 -3.45 0.27 5.39
C LEU A 68 -2.50 1.41 5.74
N ILE A 69 -1.32 1.07 6.23
CA ILE A 69 -0.23 1.99 6.54
C ILE A 69 0.73 1.98 5.35
N ASP A 70 0.85 3.11 4.67
CA ASP A 70 1.63 3.31 3.44
C ASP A 70 1.19 2.44 2.26
N CYS A 71 1.63 2.78 1.04
CA CYS A 71 1.27 2.00 -0.14
C CYS A 71 2.19 0.78 -0.32
N PRO A 72 1.64 -0.45 -0.35
CA PRO A 72 2.37 -1.59 -0.89
C PRO A 72 2.49 -1.44 -2.43
N ALA A 73 3.21 -2.36 -3.06
CA ALA A 73 3.23 -2.43 -4.52
C ALA A 73 1.79 -2.56 -5.05
N TRP A 74 1.47 -1.90 -6.16
CA TRP A 74 0.18 -2.09 -6.82
C TRP A 74 0.17 -3.41 -7.58
N ASP A 75 -0.31 -4.46 -6.92
CA ASP A 75 -0.34 -5.83 -7.40
C ASP A 75 -1.71 -6.49 -7.16
N GLU A 76 -2.14 -7.36 -8.06
CA GLU A 76 -3.46 -8.01 -7.99
C GLU A 76 -3.57 -8.98 -6.81
N SER A 77 -2.47 -9.65 -6.45
CA SER A 77 -2.47 -10.57 -5.30
C SER A 77 -2.67 -9.81 -3.98
N TYR A 78 -2.12 -8.59 -3.87
CA TYR A 78 -2.29 -7.75 -2.69
C TYR A 78 -3.68 -7.15 -2.62
N GLN A 79 -4.26 -6.77 -3.77
CA GLN A 79 -5.64 -6.31 -3.82
C GLN A 79 -6.60 -7.42 -3.37
N THR A 80 -6.40 -8.63 -3.87
CA THR A 80 -7.17 -9.81 -3.48
C THR A 80 -7.02 -10.10 -1.99
N PHE A 81 -5.80 -10.07 -1.48
CA PHE A 81 -5.51 -10.27 -0.06
C PHE A 81 -6.25 -9.24 0.82
N LEU A 82 -6.17 -7.96 0.49
CA LEU A 82 -6.87 -6.90 1.22
C LEU A 82 -8.39 -7.10 1.19
N GLN A 83 -8.95 -7.43 0.03
CA GLN A 83 -10.38 -7.69 -0.10
C GLN A 83 -10.85 -8.89 0.75
N GLN A 84 -10.07 -9.97 0.78
CA GLN A 84 -10.36 -11.15 1.59
C GLN A 84 -10.38 -10.87 3.10
N HIS A 85 -9.72 -9.81 3.55
CA HIS A 85 -9.68 -9.40 4.95
C HIS A 85 -10.68 -8.27 5.28
N GLY A 86 -11.61 -7.95 4.38
CA GLY A 86 -12.64 -6.92 4.60
C GLY A 86 -12.33 -5.57 3.97
N GLY A 87 -11.36 -5.50 3.06
CA GLY A 87 -10.98 -4.27 2.38
C GLY A 87 -10.22 -3.29 3.27
N VAL A 88 -10.11 -2.05 2.80
CA VAL A 88 -9.36 -0.98 3.46
C VAL A 88 -10.32 0.17 3.75
N GLN A 89 -10.44 0.59 5.01
CA GLN A 89 -11.26 1.74 5.38
C GLN A 89 -10.42 3.01 5.48
N TRP A 90 -9.19 2.88 5.99
CA TRP A 90 -8.22 3.97 6.06
C TRP A 90 -6.92 3.61 5.33
N LEU A 91 -6.44 4.52 4.50
CA LEU A 91 -5.05 4.56 4.04
C LEU A 91 -4.33 5.68 4.79
N PHE A 92 -3.51 5.32 5.77
CA PHE A 92 -2.68 6.27 6.50
C PHE A 92 -1.30 6.35 5.84
N LEU A 93 -0.93 7.53 5.37
CA LEU A 93 0.36 7.81 4.75
C LEU A 93 1.27 8.46 5.78
N THR A 94 2.39 7.80 6.08
CA THR A 94 3.30 8.22 7.15
C THR A 94 4.18 9.39 6.74
N HIS A 95 4.54 9.49 5.46
CA HIS A 95 5.35 10.57 4.89
C HIS A 95 5.22 10.61 3.36
N ARG A 96 5.74 11.66 2.72
CA ARG A 96 5.68 11.86 1.26
C ARG A 96 6.23 10.70 0.42
N ASP A 97 7.27 10.01 0.89
CA ASP A 97 7.91 8.94 0.11
C ASP A 97 7.08 7.65 0.16
N SER A 98 6.07 7.59 1.02
CA SER A 98 5.19 6.43 1.18
C SER A 98 3.86 6.52 0.41
N ILE A 99 3.62 7.67 -0.25
CA ILE A 99 2.42 7.94 -1.07
C ILE A 99 2.20 6.89 -2.16
N GLY A 100 3.27 6.44 -2.83
CA GLY A 100 3.24 5.40 -3.86
C GLY A 100 2.05 5.51 -4.84
N LYS A 101 1.16 4.52 -4.79
CA LYS A 101 -0.03 4.40 -5.66
C LYS A 101 -1.34 4.75 -4.93
N ALA A 102 -1.32 5.70 -4.00
CA ALA A 102 -2.48 6.08 -3.17
C ALA A 102 -3.79 6.31 -3.95
N ARG A 103 -3.71 6.94 -5.15
CA ARG A 103 -4.88 7.11 -6.03
C ARG A 103 -5.54 5.78 -6.39
N ASN A 104 -4.74 4.78 -6.77
CA ASN A 104 -5.24 3.47 -7.16
C ASN A 104 -5.90 2.76 -5.97
N PHE A 105 -5.30 2.84 -4.77
CA PHE A 105 -5.89 2.29 -3.56
C PHE A 105 -7.20 2.98 -3.16
N GLN A 106 -7.25 4.32 -3.17
CA GLN A 106 -8.49 5.05 -2.88
C GLN A 106 -9.60 4.69 -3.88
N GLN A 107 -9.28 4.56 -5.16
CA GLN A 107 -10.27 4.18 -6.18
C GLN A 107 -10.76 2.74 -6.05
N ALA A 108 -9.88 1.80 -5.71
CA ALA A 108 -10.24 0.38 -5.64
C ALA A 108 -10.96 0.00 -4.35
N PHE A 109 -10.66 0.67 -3.23
CA PHE A 109 -11.21 0.34 -1.92
C PHE A 109 -12.18 1.38 -1.36
N ASP A 110 -12.37 2.51 -2.05
CA ASP A 110 -13.16 3.65 -1.58
C ASP A 110 -12.73 4.12 -0.18
N CYS A 111 -11.42 4.07 0.09
CA CYS A 111 -10.87 4.31 1.41
C CYS A 111 -10.62 5.80 1.69
N ASN A 112 -10.71 6.18 2.96
CA ASN A 112 -10.30 7.50 3.42
C ASN A 112 -8.77 7.57 3.47
N ILE A 113 -8.18 8.58 2.83
CA ILE A 113 -6.75 8.84 2.98
C ILE A 113 -6.54 9.76 4.17
N LEU A 114 -5.70 9.36 5.11
CA LEU A 114 -5.22 10.19 6.22
C LEU A 114 -3.75 10.54 5.98
N ILE A 115 -3.42 11.83 6.03
CA ILE A 115 -2.04 12.32 5.88
C ILE A 115 -1.83 13.57 6.75
N GLN A 116 -0.59 13.85 7.12
CA GLN A 116 -0.25 15.06 7.84
C GLN A 116 -0.50 16.30 6.96
N GLU A 117 -1.05 17.38 7.54
CA GLU A 117 -1.55 18.55 6.78
C GLU A 117 -0.50 19.24 5.89
N GLN A 118 0.76 19.25 6.30
CA GLN A 118 1.87 19.85 5.58
C GLN A 118 2.30 19.02 4.37
N GLU A 119 1.84 17.77 4.24
CA GLU A 119 2.10 16.92 3.08
C GLU A 119 0.87 16.76 2.16
N ALA A 120 -0.31 17.20 2.59
CA ALA A 120 -1.56 17.03 1.85
C ALA A 120 -1.52 17.63 0.42
N TYR A 121 -0.69 18.66 0.19
CA TYR A 121 -0.51 19.27 -1.13
C TYR A 121 0.06 18.30 -2.19
N LEU A 122 0.67 17.19 -1.76
CA LEU A 122 1.23 16.16 -2.64
C LEU A 122 0.17 15.22 -3.24
N LEU A 123 -1.08 15.34 -2.82
CA LEU A 123 -2.19 14.48 -3.24
C LEU A 123 -3.28 15.24 -4.02
N PRO A 124 -2.92 15.98 -5.10
CA PRO A 124 -3.89 16.79 -5.82
C PRO A 124 -5.00 15.92 -6.43
N GLY A 125 -6.25 16.33 -6.19
CA GLY A 125 -7.45 15.67 -6.72
C GLY A 125 -7.80 14.34 -6.05
N LEU A 126 -7.20 14.02 -4.91
CA LEU A 126 -7.66 12.94 -4.03
C LEU A 126 -8.47 13.52 -2.86
N ALA A 127 -9.43 12.74 -2.37
CA ALA A 127 -10.14 13.09 -1.15
C ALA A 127 -9.25 12.72 0.05
N VAL A 128 -8.81 13.71 0.82
CA VAL A 128 -7.89 13.50 1.93
C VAL A 128 -8.46 14.09 3.22
N THR A 129 -8.27 13.37 4.31
CA THR A 129 -8.41 13.86 5.68
C THR A 129 -7.03 14.24 6.17
N THR A 130 -6.87 15.45 6.70
CA THR A 130 -5.61 15.91 7.26
C THR A 130 -5.64 15.93 8.78
N PHE A 131 -4.47 15.81 9.39
CA PHE A 131 -4.31 16.01 10.84
C PHE A 131 -3.05 16.81 11.16
N HIS A 132 -3.05 17.43 12.35
CA HIS A 132 -1.95 18.27 12.83
C HIS A 132 -1.01 17.48 13.75
N TYR A 133 -1.42 17.22 15.01
CA TYR A 133 -0.60 16.45 15.99
C TYR A 133 -1.03 15.00 16.12
N THR A 134 -2.34 14.75 16.24
CA THR A 134 -2.89 13.40 16.44
C THR A 134 -4.21 13.25 15.73
N PHE A 135 -4.55 12.02 15.36
CA PHE A 135 -5.86 11.67 14.82
C PHE A 135 -6.29 10.30 15.33
N THR A 136 -7.54 10.18 15.78
CA THR A 136 -8.10 8.90 16.23
C THR A 136 -8.77 8.24 15.03
N LEU A 137 -8.21 7.13 14.53
CA LEU A 137 -8.78 6.36 13.42
C LEU A 137 -9.91 5.45 13.89
N THR A 138 -9.71 4.83 15.05
CA THR A 138 -10.67 3.96 15.76
C THR A 138 -10.50 4.18 17.26
N PRO A 139 -11.41 3.71 18.13
CA PRO A 139 -11.21 3.80 19.58
C PRO A 139 -9.92 3.13 20.08
N GLN A 140 -9.34 2.21 19.31
CA GLN A 140 -8.11 1.49 19.63
C GLN A 140 -6.85 2.06 18.94
N THR A 141 -7.01 2.84 17.87
CA THR A 141 -5.90 3.25 17.02
C THR A 141 -5.82 4.77 16.82
N ARG A 142 -4.64 5.31 17.07
CA ARG A 142 -4.33 6.74 17.00
C ARG A 142 -3.06 7.00 16.18
N ALA A 143 -3.16 7.87 15.19
CA ALA A 143 -2.01 8.46 14.51
C ALA A 143 -1.42 9.58 15.37
N ILE A 144 -0.08 9.65 15.40
CA ILE A 144 0.69 10.67 16.12
C ILE A 144 1.75 11.18 15.16
N TRP A 145 1.81 12.50 14.97
CA TRP A 145 2.83 13.13 14.15
C TRP A 145 4.18 13.15 14.88
N THR A 146 5.22 12.70 14.20
CA THR A 146 6.60 12.70 14.68
C THR A 146 7.48 13.39 13.63
N PRO A 147 7.76 14.70 13.76
CA PRO A 147 8.49 15.46 12.74
C PRO A 147 9.95 14.97 12.60
N GLY A 148 10.51 15.03 11.39
CA GLY A 148 11.91 14.67 11.18
C GLY A 148 12.28 14.41 9.72
N HIS A 149 12.04 13.19 9.23
CA HIS A 149 12.39 12.76 7.86
C HIS A 149 11.66 13.59 6.79
N SER A 150 10.37 13.80 7.02
CA SER A 150 9.56 14.82 6.38
C SER A 150 8.96 15.72 7.47
N PRO A 151 8.34 16.86 7.10
CA PRO A 151 7.93 17.89 8.04
C PRO A 151 7.24 17.35 9.30
#